data_AF-A0A941ZHR0-F1
#
_entry.id   AF-A0A941ZHR0-F1
#
_cell.length_a   1.000
_cell.length_b   1.000
_cell.length_c   1.000
_cell.angle_alpha   90.00
_cell.angle_beta   90.00
_cell.angle_gamma   90.00
#
_symmetry.space_group_name_H-M   'P 1'
#
loop_
_entity.id
_entity.type
_entity.pdbx_description
1 polymer ?
#
loop_
_entity_poly.entity_id
_entity_poly.type
_entity_poly.pdbx_seq_one_letter_code
_entity_poly.pdbx_strand_id
1 'polypeptide(L)' 'WARLIAPLFLPLPLVCRGCGADRRIVAVVTETASARRILLHLGEPAEPPRIAPAHRDPGHTDPGESREQHT' A
#
# COMPACT_ATOMS: atom_id res chain seq x y z
N TRP A 1 9.24 16.23 11.06
CA TRP A 1 9.02 16.11 9.60
C TRP A 1 9.66 14.84 9.04
N ALA A 2 10.99 14.73 8.88
CA ALA A 2 11.62 13.51 8.31
C ALA A 2 11.28 12.18 9.04
N ARG A 3 11.30 12.16 10.38
CA ARG A 3 10.98 10.96 11.19
C ARG A 3 9.52 10.51 11.11
N LEU A 4 8.60 11.42 10.74
CA LEU A 4 7.16 11.12 10.60
C LEU A 4 6.82 10.48 9.26
N ILE A 5 7.63 10.73 8.22
CA ILE A 5 7.41 10.19 6.86
C ILE A 5 8.19 8.88 6.66
N ALA A 6 9.19 8.60 7.49
CA ALA A 6 10.01 7.39 7.40
C ALA A 6 9.21 6.06 7.28
N PRO A 7 8.06 5.86 7.96
CA PRO A 7 7.25 4.66 7.80
C PRO A 7 6.52 4.55 6.45
N LEU A 8 6.20 5.66 5.78
CA LEU A 8 5.66 5.67 4.41
C LEU A 8 6.71 5.14 3.40
N PHE A 9 7.99 5.20 3.78
CA PHE A 9 9.12 4.62 3.05
C PHE A 9 9.66 3.34 3.72
N LEU A 10 8.78 2.54 4.35
CA LEU A 10 9.09 1.17 4.75
C LEU A 10 9.91 0.49 3.62
N PRO A 11 10.98 -0.24 3.98
CA PRO A 11 12.28 -0.22 3.31
C PRO A 11 12.14 -0.11 1.81
N LEU A 12 12.78 0.90 1.20
CA LEU A 12 12.77 1.08 -0.26
C LEU A 12 12.79 -0.30 -0.91
N PRO A 13 11.71 -0.72 -1.62
CA PRO A 13 11.66 -2.03 -2.28
C PRO A 13 12.80 -2.18 -3.29
N LEU A 14 13.53 -1.10 -3.53
CA LEU A 14 14.71 -0.94 -4.33
C LEU A 14 16.01 -1.40 -3.66
N VAL A 15 16.02 -2.02 -2.47
CA VAL A 15 17.25 -2.62 -1.91
C VAL A 15 17.08 -4.13 -1.77
N CYS A 16 18.04 -4.89 -2.29
CA CYS A 16 18.03 -6.34 -2.21
C CYS A 16 18.17 -6.83 -0.76
N ARG A 17 17.19 -7.60 -0.27
CA ARG A 17 17.23 -8.18 1.08
C ARG A 17 18.29 -9.26 1.27
N GLY A 18 18.81 -9.83 0.17
CA GLY A 18 19.86 -10.86 0.21
C GLY A 18 21.28 -10.30 0.15
N CYS A 19 21.53 -9.27 -0.67
CA CYS A 19 22.89 -8.76 -0.92
C CYS A 19 23.07 -7.25 -0.69
N GLY A 20 22.01 -6.50 -0.37
CA GLY A 20 22.08 -5.06 -0.14
C GLY A 20 22.24 -4.20 -1.39
N ALA A 21 22.28 -4.80 -2.59
CA ALA A 21 22.42 -4.05 -3.84
C ALA A 21 21.15 -3.25 -4.20
N ASP A 22 21.36 -2.12 -4.88
CA ASP A 22 20.29 -1.30 -5.46
C ASP A 22 19.52 -2.06 -6.54
N ARG A 23 18.20 -1.85 -6.57
CA ARG A 23 17.26 -2.36 -7.56
C ARG A 23 16.47 -1.20 -8.15
N ARG A 24 15.89 -1.41 -9.33
CA ARG A 24 15.10 -0.40 -10.05
C ARG A 24 13.81 -1.02 -10.55
N ILE A 25 12.73 -0.25 -10.54
CA ILE A 25 11.48 -0.64 -11.22
C ILE A 25 11.72 -0.51 -12.72
N VAL A 26 11.51 -1.58 -13.47
CA VAL A 26 11.75 -1.60 -14.92
C VAL A 26 10.44 -1.52 -15.73
N ALA A 27 9.32 -1.92 -15.14
CA ALA A 27 8.01 -1.88 -15.77
C ALA A 27 6.88 -1.98 -14.72
N VAL A 28 5.69 -1.53 -15.09
CA VAL A 28 4.43 -1.74 -14.36
C VAL A 28 3.48 -2.49 -15.29
N VAL A 29 2.95 -3.63 -14.84
CA VAL A 29 1.97 -4.42 -15.60
C VAL A 29 0.59 -3.83 -15.34
N THR A 30 -0.03 -3.26 -16.38
CA THR A 30 -1.37 -2.64 -16.29
C THR A 30 -2.48 -3.56 -16.76
N GLU A 31 -2.17 -4.59 -17.56
CA GLU A 31 -3.14 -5.51 -18.09
C GLU A 31 -3.43 -6.66 -17.09
N THR A 32 -4.68 -6.76 -16.67
CA THR A 32 -5.12 -7.71 -15.64
C THR A 32 -4.84 -9.17 -16.01
N ALA A 33 -4.99 -9.56 -17.28
CA ALA A 33 -4.78 -10.96 -17.68
C ALA A 33 -3.30 -11.36 -17.58
N SER A 34 -2.37 -10.47 -17.98
CA SER A 34 -0.94 -10.66 -17.79
C SER A 34 -0.57 -10.75 -16.31
N ALA A 35 -1.08 -9.83 -15.48
CA ALA A 35 -0.84 -9.87 -14.03
C ALA A 35 -1.32 -11.20 -13.43
N ARG A 36 -2.53 -11.65 -13.80
CA ARG A 36 -3.09 -12.93 -13.33
C ARG A 36 -2.23 -14.13 -13.73
N ARG A 37 -1.78 -14.20 -14.99
CA ARG A 37 -0.89 -15.29 -15.47
C ARG A 37 0.42 -15.35 -14.69
N ILE A 38 1.03 -14.19 -14.43
CA ILE A 38 2.29 -14.11 -13.67
C ILE A 38 2.07 -14.60 -12.25
N LEU A 39 1.05 -14.10 -11.55
CA LEU A 39 0.76 -14.49 -10.16
C LEU A 39 0.49 -15.99 -10.04
N LEU A 40 -0.32 -16.55 -10.94
CA LEU A 40 -0.59 -17.99 -10.97
C LEU A 40 0.69 -18.81 -11.20
N HIS A 41 1.59 -18.34 -12.07
CA HIS A 41 2.87 -19.01 -12.31
C HIS A 41 3.77 -18.98 -11.07
N LEU A 42 3.73 -17.90 -10.28
CA LEU A 42 4.47 -17.76 -9.03
C LEU A 42 3.83 -18.53 -7.84
N GLY A 43 2.61 -19.04 -8.00
CA GLY A 43 1.85 -19.67 -6.91
C GLY A 43 1.20 -18.66 -5.95
N GLU A 44 1.11 -17.39 -6.35
CA GLU A 44 0.51 -16.32 -5.56
C GLU A 44 -1.00 -16.19 -5.81
N PRO A 45 -1.77 -15.64 -4.86
CA PRO A 45 -3.18 -15.31 -5.07
C PRO A 45 -3.35 -14.34 -6.23
N ALA A 46 -4.11 -14.74 -7.24
CA ALA A 46 -4.33 -13.94 -8.44
C ALA A 46 -5.66 -13.13 -8.40
N GLU A 47 -6.41 -13.25 -7.31
CA GLU A 47 -7.61 -12.45 -7.06
C GLU A 47 -7.24 -11.16 -6.34
N PRO A 48 -7.79 -9.99 -6.74
CA PRO A 48 -7.51 -8.75 -6.06
C PRO A 48 -7.82 -8.84 -4.56
N PRO A 49 -6.96 -8.30 -3.68
CA PRO A 49 -7.26 -8.24 -2.26
C PRO A 49 -8.51 -7.39 -2.05
N ARG A 50 -9.31 -7.73 -1.03
CA ARG A 50 -10.41 -6.86 -0.62
C ARG A 50 -9.83 -5.49 -0.26
N ILE A 51 -10.41 -4.44 -0.85
CA ILE A 51 -10.04 -3.06 -0.53
C ILE A 51 -10.34 -2.85 0.95
N ALA A 52 -9.31 -2.68 1.75
CA ALA A 52 -9.45 -2.30 3.14
C ALA A 52 -9.96 -0.85 3.21
N PRO A 53 -10.78 -0.49 4.22
CA PRO A 53 -11.07 0.92 4.50
C PRO A 53 -9.77 1.71 4.57
N ALA A 54 -9.78 2.95 4.09
CA ALA A 54 -8.65 3.84 4.32
C ALA A 54 -8.35 3.85 5.82
N HIS A 55 -7.11 3.56 6.19
CA HIS A 55 -6.71 3.61 7.59
C HIS A 55 -7.02 5.02 8.12
N ARG A 56 -8.00 5.13 9.02
CA ARG A 56 -8.30 6.38 9.71
C ARG A 56 -7.11 6.67 10.63
N ASP A 57 -6.55 7.86 10.52
CA ASP A 57 -5.59 8.36 11.51
C ASP A 57 -6.30 8.39 12.89
N PRO A 58 -5.74 7.79 13.96
CA PRO A 58 -6.31 7.87 15.30
C PRO A 58 -6.59 9.29 15.81
N GLY A 59 -5.98 10.33 15.22
CA GLY A 59 -6.23 11.74 15.55
C GLY A 59 -7.25 12.46 14.66
N HIS A 60 -7.81 11.81 13.64
CA HIS A 60 -8.76 12.44 12.72
C HIS A 60 -10.18 12.43 13.30
N THR A 61 -10.55 13.51 13.99
CA THR A 61 -11.94 13.80 14.35
C THR A 61 -12.69 14.27 13.11
N ASP A 62 -13.83 13.63 12.81
CA ASP A 62 -14.72 14.09 11.73
C ASP A 62 -15.33 15.45 12.14
N PRO A 63 -15.28 16.50 11.31
CA PRO A 63 -15.88 17.79 11.64
C PRO A 63 -17.41 17.76 11.76
N GLY A 64 -18.04 16.63 11.45
CA GLY A 64 -19.50 16.48 11.36
C GLY A 64 -20.21 16.05 12.64
N GLU A 65 -19.51 15.54 13.66
CA GLU A 65 -20.17 14.91 14.82
C GLU A 65 -20.66 15.92 15.89
N SER A 66 -20.31 17.20 15.77
CA SER A 66 -20.68 18.22 16.75
C SER A 66 -22.10 18.78 16.59
N ARG A 67 -22.85 18.42 15.54
CA ARG A 67 -24.13 19.10 15.20
C ARG A 67 -25.40 18.40 15.66
N GLU A 68 -25.31 17.21 16.26
CA GLU A 68 -26.48 16.40 16.66
C GLU A 68 -26.75 16.39 18.18
N GLN A 69 -25.91 17.05 19.00
CA GLN A 69 -26.01 17.01 20.47
C GLN A 69 -26.71 18.23 21.09
N HIS A 70 -27.34 19.11 20.30
CA HIS A 70 -28.05 20.29 20.80
C HIS A 70 -29.52 20.29 20.36
N THR A 71 -30.32 19.38 20.91
CA THR A 71 -31.78 19.49 21.06
C THR A 71 -32.21 18.69 22.28
#